data_AF-A0A3C1UDW4-F1
#
_entry.id   AF-A0A3C1UDW4-F1
#
_cell.length_a   1.000
_cell.length_b   1.000
_cell.length_c   1.000
_cell.angle_alpha   90.00
_cell.angle_beta   90.00
_cell.angle_gamma   90.00
#
_symmetry.space_group_name_H-M   'P 1'
#
loop_
_entity.id
_entity.type
_entity.pdbx_description
1 polymer ?
#
loop_
_entity_poly.entity_id
_entity_poly.type
_entity_poly.pdbx_seq_one_letter_code
_entity_poly.pdbx_strand_id
1 'polypeptide(L)' 'MLPGKKKCKILKQIRQEIAKANDIEFVTSECKHKGNCEGTCPKCEEELRY' A
#
# COMPACT_ATOMS: atom_id res chain seq x y z
N MET A 1 -4.71 -15.77 -3.53
CA MET A 1 -4.00 -14.48 -3.38
C MET A 1 -2.68 -14.58 -4.13
N LEU A 2 -2.38 -13.67 -5.07
CA LEU A 2 -1.05 -13.69 -5.71
C LEU A 2 0.01 -13.35 -4.64
N PRO A 3 1.13 -14.11 -4.55
CA PRO A 3 2.12 -13.99 -3.48
C PRO A 3 2.57 -12.56 -3.21
N GLY A 4 2.73 -11.77 -4.27
CA GLY A 4 3.19 -10.38 -4.16
C GLY A 4 2.27 -9.38 -3.47
N LYS A 5 0.98 -9.68 -3.26
CA LYS A 5 0.08 -8.71 -2.59
C LYS A 5 0.10 -8.80 -1.06
N LYS A 6 0.80 -9.77 -0.46
CA LYS A 6 0.85 -9.96 1.00
C LYS A 6 1.46 -8.76 1.72
N LYS A 7 2.62 -8.26 1.28
CA LYS A 7 3.28 -7.07 1.84
C LYS A 7 2.38 -5.83 1.74
N CYS A 8 1.77 -5.61 0.58
CA CYS A 8 0.83 -4.49 0.37
C CYS A 8 -0.36 -4.55 1.35
N LYS A 9 -0.89 -5.74 1.64
CA LYS A 9 -1.99 -5.92 2.60
C LYS A 9 -1.55 -5.54 4.03
N ILE A 10 -0.37 -5.99 4.46
CA ILE A 10 0.18 -5.65 5.78
C ILE A 10 0.40 -4.13 5.88
N LEU A 11 1.03 -3.52 4.87
CA LEU A 11 1.25 -2.07 4.84
C LEU A 11 -0.07 -1.29 4.87
N LYS A 12 -1.10 -1.76 4.17
CA LYS A 12 -2.44 -1.14 4.21
C LYS A 12 -3.00 -1.15 5.63
N GLN A 13 -2.90 -2.26 6.36
CA GLN A 13 -3.38 -2.37 7.73
C GLN A 13 -2.62 -1.43 8.67
N ILE A 14 -1.29 -1.40 8.59
CA ILE A 14 -0.46 -0.49 9.39
C ILE A 14 -0.84 0.98 9.14
N ARG A 15 -0.99 1.37 7.86
CA ARG A 15 -1.38 2.75 7.51
C ARG A 15 -2.79 3.10 8.00
N GLN A 16 -3.72 2.15 8.06
CA GLN A 16 -5.06 2.35 8.65
C GLN A 16 -4.99 2.57 10.16
N GLU A 17 -4.18 1.78 10.87
CA GLU A 17 -3.98 1.94 12.31
C GLU A 17 -3.35 3.30 12.65
N ILE A 18 -2.33 3.72 11.88
CA ILE A 18 -1.71 5.04 12.02
C ILE A 18 -2.74 6.14 11.76
N ALA A 19 -3.52 6.05 10.67
CA ALA A 19 -4.52 7.06 10.35
C ALA A 19 -5.56 7.22 11.47
N LYS A 20 -6.07 6.09 11.99
CA LYS A 20 -6.98 6.07 13.14
C LYS A 20 -6.35 6.67 14.40
N ALA A 21 -5.10 6.34 14.69
CA ALA A 21 -4.41 6.81 15.89
C ALA A 21 -4.13 8.32 15.87
N ASN A 22 -4.05 8.93 14.68
CA ASN A 22 -3.76 10.35 14.50
C ASN A 22 -5.00 11.17 14.09
N ASP A 23 -6.19 10.57 14.08
CA ASP A 23 -7.45 11.20 13.66
C ASP A 23 -7.37 11.87 12.26
N ILE A 24 -6.68 11.21 11.32
CA ILE A 24 -6.56 11.64 9.93
C ILE A 24 -7.36 10.74 8.99
N GLU A 25 -7.86 11.31 7.89
CA GLU A 25 -8.57 10.56 6.88
C GLU A 25 -7.63 9.54 6.18
N PHE A 26 -8.06 8.28 6.12
CA PHE A 26 -7.32 7.24 5.43
C PHE A 26 -7.68 7.20 3.93
N VAL A 27 -6.96 7.96 3.11
CA VAL A 27 -7.12 7.97 1.65
C VAL A 27 -6.16 6.97 1.00
N THR A 28 -6.67 6.13 0.08
CA THR A 28 -5.84 5.21 -0.72
C THR A 28 -6.31 5.16 -2.16
N SER A 29 -5.38 4.87 -3.08
CA SER A 29 -5.69 4.58 -4.47
C SER A 29 -5.44 3.11 -4.79
N GLU A 30 -6.20 2.56 -5.74
CA GLU A 30 -6.05 1.16 -6.14
C GLU A 30 -4.73 0.93 -6.90
N CYS A 31 -3.96 -0.08 -6.47
CA CYS A 31 -2.78 -0.53 -7.22
C CYS A 31 -3.20 -1.45 -8.39
N LYS A 32 -3.01 -0.95 -9.62
CA LYS A 32 -3.32 -1.65 -10.88
C LYS A 32 -2.24 -2.66 -11.32
N HIS A 33 -1.14 -2.81 -10.56
CA HIS A 33 -0.06 -3.74 -10.90
C HIS A 33 -0.56 -5.20 -10.91
N LYS A 34 -0.27 -5.91 -12.00
CA LYS A 34 -0.59 -7.32 -12.19
C LYS A 34 0.69 -8.16 -12.02
N GLY A 35 0.63 -9.19 -11.18
CA GLY A 35 1.77 -10.05 -10.87
C GLY A 35 2.29 -9.87 -9.44
N ASN A 36 3.51 -10.34 -9.19
CA ASN A 36 4.14 -10.20 -7.88
C ASN A 36 4.62 -8.75 -7.67
N CYS A 37 4.49 -8.27 -6.44
CA CYS A 37 4.96 -6.97 -5.98
C CYS A 37 5.84 -7.24 -4.74
N GLU A 38 7.10 -6.83 -4.80
CA GLU A 38 8.02 -6.95 -3.66
C GLU A 38 8.10 -5.63 -2.85
N GLY A 39 7.21 -4.69 -3.18
CA GLY A 39 7.21 -3.32 -2.67
C GLY A 39 7.93 -2.33 -3.57
N THR A 40 8.23 -2.71 -4.81
CA THR A 40 8.90 -1.89 -5.84
C THR A 40 8.10 -1.87 -7.15
N CYS A 41 6.79 -2.15 -7.09
CA CYS A 41 5.93 -2.00 -8.26
C CYS A 41 5.79 -0.52 -8.63
N PRO A 42 5.36 -0.19 -9.86
CA PRO A 42 5.24 1.20 -10.30
C PRO A 42 4.44 2.10 -9.33
N LYS A 43 3.40 1.55 -8.68
CA LYS A 43 2.63 2.29 -7.68
C LYS A 43 3.41 2.57 -6.40
N CYS A 44 4.18 1.60 -5.91
CA CYS A 44 5.03 1.78 -4.73
C CYS A 44 6.12 2.82 -5.01
N GLU A 45 6.75 2.77 -6.18
CA GLU A 45 7.75 3.76 -6.59
C GLU A 45 7.15 5.15 -6.79
N GLU A 46 5.92 5.24 -7.32
CA GLU A 46 5.19 6.51 -7.43
C GLU A 46 4.89 7.10 -6.04
N GLU A 47 4.48 6.29 -5.07
CA GLU A 47 4.27 6.72 -3.67
C GLU A 47 5.55 7.31 -3.02
N LEU A 48 6.74 6.99 -3.54
CA LEU A 48 8.03 7.50 -3.04
C LEU A 48 8.52 8.77 -3.74
N ARG A 49 7.92 9.18 -4.87
CA ARG A 49 8.48 10.23 -5.73
C ARG A 49 8.30 11.66 -5.22
N TYR A 50 7.52 11.86 -4.15
CA TYR A 50 7.18 13.15 -3.52
C TYR A 50 6.48 14.15 -4.44
#